data_AF-C7N2Y3-F1
#
_entry.id   AF-C7N2Y3-F1
#
_cell.length_a   1.000
_cell.length_b   1.000
_cell.length_c   1.000
_cell.angle_alpha   90.00
_cell.angle_beta   90.00
_cell.angle_gamma   90.00
#
_symmetry.space_group_name_H-M   'P 1'
#
loop_
_entity.id
_entity.type
_entity.pdbx_description
1 polymer ?
#
loop_
_entity_poly.entity_id
_entity_poly.type
_entity_poly.pdbx_seq_one_letter_code
_entity_poly.pdbx_strand_id
1 'polypeptide(L)'
;MERPIIRAKKEPATEGGTVNPFELDLNTLEMINDVPGVIMSHMTPSVENIPVFIMMAVNIILGFMLYTNVAEIQKRDGKDPYPLFIHCVLIVWDTLCTIMMWILMFRYHFFWLWTLFGILEPIWVWGEVKSIQAHIKTDRHEELGRFVRGGDITEKQAWGYVAIMITIAAAFWLSVSFVLGGFYNASLCVTWPWTNFLFPWLCWEHWHSRAARTGTSLGNSMKVQLTIFIQITISWLPGTWFVLMMPFLQNPVFYLVGFASSALAFVNLMKVRKLPKPESAAAQVVAE
;
A
#
# COMPACT_ATOMS: atom_id res chain seq x y z
N MET A 1 48.80 0.67 -30.45
CA MET A 1 47.49 0.46 -31.13
C MET A 1 46.46 1.28 -30.39
N GLU A 2 45.93 2.27 -31.09
CA GLU A 2 45.08 3.33 -30.57
C GLU A 2 43.67 2.82 -30.21
N ARG A 3 43.11 3.34 -29.10
CA ARG A 3 41.72 3.10 -28.72
C ARG A 3 40.80 3.94 -29.61
N PRO A 4 39.67 3.41 -30.10
CA PRO A 4 38.73 4.20 -30.89
C PRO A 4 38.04 5.23 -30.01
N ILE A 5 38.12 6.49 -30.43
CA ILE A 5 37.38 7.61 -29.87
C ILE A 5 35.91 7.44 -30.26
N ILE A 6 35.05 7.13 -29.30
CA ILE A 6 33.60 7.13 -29.49
C ILE A 6 33.16 8.59 -29.62
N ARG A 7 32.91 9.03 -30.86
CA ARG A 7 32.25 10.33 -31.11
C ARG A 7 30.82 10.25 -30.59
N ALA A 8 30.51 11.10 -29.61
CA ALA A 8 29.14 11.36 -29.19
C ALA A 8 28.29 11.74 -30.42
N LYS A 9 27.27 10.91 -30.71
CA LYS A 9 26.23 11.30 -31.66
C LYS A 9 25.47 12.45 -31.02
N LYS A 10 25.50 13.61 -31.69
CA LYS A 10 24.66 14.76 -31.39
C LYS A 10 23.20 14.34 -31.60
N GLU A 11 22.39 14.36 -30.55
CA GLU A 11 20.95 14.12 -30.66
C GLU A 11 20.32 15.16 -31.62
N PRO A 12 19.39 14.76 -32.49
CA PRO A 12 18.65 15.72 -33.28
C PRO A 12 17.73 16.52 -32.34
N ALA A 13 17.78 17.84 -32.48
CA ALA A 13 16.82 18.73 -31.83
C ALA A 13 15.40 18.33 -32.27
N THR A 14 14.60 17.87 -31.31
CA THR A 14 13.18 17.58 -31.55
C THR A 14 12.44 18.90 -31.71
N GLU A 15 12.08 19.19 -32.96
CA GLU A 15 11.11 20.22 -33.30
C GLU A 15 9.78 19.91 -32.61
N GLY A 16 9.32 20.84 -31.75
CA GLY A 16 7.95 21.36 -31.66
C GLY A 16 6.73 20.43 -31.71
N GLY A 17 6.87 19.11 -31.57
CA GLY A 17 5.76 18.18 -31.50
C GLY A 17 5.11 18.26 -30.13
N THR A 18 3.80 18.52 -30.09
CA THR A 18 2.99 18.33 -28.88
C THR A 18 3.13 16.88 -28.45
N VAL A 19 4.01 16.61 -27.48
CA VAL A 19 4.17 15.28 -26.90
C VAL A 19 2.83 14.91 -26.28
N ASN A 20 2.22 13.84 -26.79
CA ASN A 20 1.00 13.32 -26.20
C ASN A 20 1.32 12.91 -24.75
N PRO A 21 0.69 13.49 -23.72
CA PRO A 21 0.99 13.18 -22.32
C PRO A 21 0.65 11.73 -21.95
N PHE A 22 0.04 10.97 -22.86
CA PHE A 22 -0.29 9.56 -22.72
C PHE A 22 0.64 8.62 -23.49
N GLU A 23 1.60 9.13 -24.27
CA GLU A 23 2.64 8.31 -24.88
C GLU A 23 3.84 8.22 -23.94
N LEU A 24 4.25 6.98 -23.62
CA LEU A 24 5.48 6.74 -22.89
C LEU A 24 6.65 6.95 -23.86
N ASP A 25 7.54 7.88 -23.53
CA ASP A 25 8.76 8.05 -24.28
C ASP A 25 9.70 6.84 -24.14
N LEU A 26 10.66 6.72 -25.06
CA LEU A 26 11.59 5.58 -25.10
C LEU A 26 12.39 5.44 -23.80
N ASN A 27 12.78 6.56 -23.19
CA ASN A 27 13.55 6.55 -21.93
C ASN A 27 12.71 5.96 -20.79
N THR A 28 11.43 6.30 -20.73
CA THR A 28 10.49 5.76 -19.75
C THR A 28 10.30 4.26 -19.92
N LEU A 29 10.21 3.78 -21.16
CA LEU A 29 10.13 2.35 -21.45
C LEU A 29 11.42 1.61 -21.08
N GLU A 30 12.59 2.21 -21.32
CA GLU A 30 13.87 1.65 -20.89
C GLU A 30 13.96 1.52 -19.36
N MET A 31 13.51 2.54 -18.63
CA MET A 31 13.45 2.49 -17.16
C MET A 31 12.50 1.42 -16.63
N ILE A 32 11.34 1.23 -17.28
CA ILE A 32 10.36 0.18 -16.91
C ILE A 32 10.89 -1.22 -17.19
N ASN A 33 11.80 -1.38 -18.17
CA ASN A 33 12.40 -2.67 -18.50
C ASN A 33 13.57 -3.07 -17.58
N ASP A 34 14.10 -2.15 -16.77
CA ASP A 34 15.13 -2.43 -15.75
C ASP A 34 14.83 -1.70 -14.43
N VAL A 35 13.64 -1.96 -13.88
CA VAL A 35 13.24 -1.35 -12.59
C VAL A 35 14.24 -1.66 -11.47
N PRO A 36 14.82 -2.87 -11.33
CA PRO A 36 15.82 -3.12 -10.30
C PRO A 36 17.05 -2.22 -10.45
N GLY A 37 17.58 -2.03 -11.67
CA GLY A 37 18.70 -1.14 -11.92
C GLY A 37 18.38 0.32 -11.60
N VAL A 38 17.18 0.78 -11.99
CA VAL A 38 16.68 2.12 -11.63
C VAL A 38 16.63 2.29 -10.11
N ILE A 39 16.01 1.36 -9.38
CA ILE A 39 15.91 1.43 -7.92
C ILE A 39 17.30 1.42 -7.29
N MET A 40 18.18 0.52 -7.71
CA MET A 40 19.53 0.40 -7.15
C MET A 40 20.36 1.67 -7.37
N SER A 41 20.27 2.31 -8.54
CA SER A 41 21.00 3.55 -8.81
C SER A 41 20.57 4.70 -7.89
N HIS A 42 19.27 4.84 -7.62
CA HIS A 42 18.73 5.88 -6.74
C HIS A 42 18.90 5.53 -5.26
N MET A 43 18.96 4.25 -4.91
CA MET A 43 19.12 3.78 -3.52
C MET A 43 20.57 3.46 -3.17
N THR A 44 21.53 3.74 -4.05
CA THR A 44 22.96 3.63 -3.72
C THR A 44 23.37 4.78 -2.81
N PRO A 45 24.03 4.54 -1.66
CA PRO A 45 24.46 5.61 -0.77
C PRO A 45 25.39 6.62 -1.48
N SER A 46 24.91 7.85 -1.64
CA SER A 46 25.64 8.96 -2.24
C SER A 46 25.06 10.28 -1.71
N VAL A 47 25.80 11.39 -1.87
CA VAL A 47 25.32 12.72 -1.48
C VAL A 47 24.09 13.13 -2.30
N GLU A 48 24.09 12.79 -3.58
CA GLU A 48 22.99 13.08 -4.51
C GLU A 48 21.69 12.37 -4.11
N ASN A 49 21.81 11.17 -3.53
CA ASN A 49 20.68 10.34 -3.13
C ASN A 49 20.17 10.63 -1.72
N ILE A 50 20.79 11.51 -0.92
CA ILE A 50 20.31 11.85 0.44
C ILE A 50 18.79 12.13 0.50
N PRO A 51 18.17 12.87 -0.44
CA PRO A 51 16.73 13.11 -0.43
C PRO A 51 15.90 11.83 -0.46
N VAL A 52 16.32 10.79 -1.21
CA VAL A 52 15.56 9.52 -1.29
C VAL A 52 15.53 8.83 0.07
N PHE A 53 16.64 8.86 0.82
CA PHE A 53 16.73 8.24 2.14
C PHE A 53 15.90 8.97 3.19
N ILE A 54 15.89 10.32 3.15
CA ILE A 54 15.02 11.12 4.02
C ILE A 54 13.56 10.76 3.78
N MET A 55 13.16 10.72 2.50
CA MET A 55 11.78 10.41 2.15
C MET A 55 11.42 8.94 2.41
N MET A 56 12.37 8.02 2.30
CA MET A 56 12.19 6.63 2.73
C MET A 56 11.89 6.58 4.24
N ALA A 57 12.69 7.27 5.06
CA ALA A 57 12.48 7.31 6.51
C ALA A 57 11.11 7.88 6.87
N VAL A 58 10.69 8.98 6.23
CA VAL A 58 9.34 9.55 6.42
C VAL A 58 8.25 8.53 6.09
N ASN A 59 8.36 7.82 4.95
CA ASN A 59 7.37 6.81 4.57
C ASN A 59 7.32 5.63 5.53
N ILE A 60 8.47 5.13 5.98
CA ILE A 60 8.54 4.04 6.97
C ILE A 60 7.89 4.47 8.29
N ILE A 61 8.17 5.68 8.76
CA ILE A 61 7.57 6.21 10.01
C ILE A 61 6.05 6.30 9.88
N LEU A 62 5.54 6.85 8.77
CA LEU A 62 4.10 6.97 8.55
C LEU A 62 3.41 5.60 8.43
N GLY A 63 4.05 4.66 7.71
CA GLY A 63 3.60 3.27 7.64
C GLY A 63 3.52 2.63 9.03
N PHE A 64 4.58 2.76 9.84
CA PHE A 64 4.57 2.25 11.21
C PHE A 64 3.50 2.91 12.10
N MET A 65 3.27 4.21 11.93
CA MET A 65 2.20 4.91 12.64
C MET A 65 0.82 4.32 12.33
N LEU A 66 0.54 3.90 11.09
CA LEU A 66 -0.72 3.22 10.78
C LEU A 66 -0.91 1.98 11.65
N TYR A 67 0.09 1.13 11.79
CA TYR A 67 0.00 -0.07 12.61
C TYR A 67 -0.18 0.25 14.09
N THR A 68 0.61 1.17 14.64
CA THR A 68 0.46 1.55 16.06
C THR A 68 -0.90 2.15 16.37
N ASN A 69 -1.44 2.98 15.48
CA ASN A 69 -2.74 3.61 15.64
C ASN A 69 -3.88 2.60 15.48
N VAL A 70 -3.73 1.59 14.61
CA VAL A 70 -4.66 0.47 14.45
C VAL A 70 -4.68 -0.38 15.72
N ALA A 71 -3.51 -0.73 16.27
CA ALA A 71 -3.40 -1.49 17.51
C ALA A 71 -4.07 -0.78 18.70
N GLU A 72 -3.98 0.55 18.77
CA GLU A 72 -4.70 1.35 19.76
C GLU A 72 -6.23 1.22 19.61
N ILE A 73 -6.76 1.23 18.38
CA ILE A 73 -8.19 1.03 18.12
C ILE A 73 -8.61 -0.39 18.48
N GLN A 74 -7.86 -1.40 18.04
CA GLN A 74 -8.14 -2.81 18.37
C GLN A 74 -8.18 -3.02 19.89
N LYS A 75 -7.26 -2.39 20.64
CA LYS A 75 -7.27 -2.44 22.10
C LYS A 75 -8.45 -1.69 22.73
N ARG A 76 -8.81 -0.52 22.17
CA ARG A 76 -9.88 0.35 22.70
C ARG A 76 -11.27 -0.22 22.44
N ASP A 77 -11.49 -0.73 21.23
CA ASP A 77 -12.81 -1.05 20.69
C ASP A 77 -13.01 -2.55 20.47
N GLY A 78 -11.95 -3.36 20.49
CA GLY A 78 -12.01 -4.77 20.09
C GLY A 78 -12.33 -4.95 18.60
N LYS A 79 -12.12 -3.90 17.78
CA LYS A 79 -12.47 -3.85 16.36
C LYS A 79 -11.27 -3.48 15.52
N ASP A 80 -11.15 -4.10 14.36
CA ASP A 80 -10.22 -3.65 13.32
C ASP A 80 -10.81 -2.45 12.56
N PRO A 81 -10.05 -1.37 12.33
CA PRO A 81 -10.49 -0.29 11.47
C PRO A 81 -10.60 -0.67 10.00
N TYR A 82 -9.92 -1.70 9.53
CA TYR A 82 -9.99 -2.12 8.13
C TYR A 82 -10.97 -3.29 7.97
N PRO A 83 -11.60 -3.43 6.79
CA PRO A 83 -12.48 -4.57 6.52
C PRO A 83 -11.67 -5.84 6.22
N LEU A 84 -12.25 -7.01 6.47
CA LEU A 84 -11.55 -8.31 6.35
C LEU A 84 -10.91 -8.53 4.97
N PHE A 85 -11.58 -8.08 3.91
CA PHE A 85 -11.08 -8.29 2.55
C PHE A 85 -9.78 -7.52 2.28
N ILE A 86 -9.54 -6.38 2.95
CA ILE A 86 -8.29 -5.62 2.78
C ILE A 86 -7.12 -6.42 3.30
N HIS A 87 -7.26 -7.04 4.46
CA HIS A 87 -6.25 -7.94 4.99
C HIS A 87 -6.00 -9.15 4.07
N CYS A 88 -7.05 -9.67 3.43
CA CYS A 88 -6.91 -10.75 2.44
C CYS A 88 -6.17 -10.31 1.16
N VAL A 89 -6.29 -9.04 0.77
CA VAL A 89 -5.56 -8.47 -0.38
C VAL A 89 -4.11 -8.18 0.00
N LEU A 90 -3.88 -7.58 1.17
CA LEU A 90 -2.55 -7.19 1.65
C LEU A 90 -1.70 -8.41 1.99
N ILE A 91 -2.24 -9.45 2.65
CA ILE A 91 -1.46 -10.67 2.93
C ILE A 91 -0.88 -11.28 1.65
N VAL A 92 -1.64 -11.24 0.55
CA VAL A 92 -1.16 -11.70 -0.76
C VAL A 92 -0.08 -10.77 -1.27
N TRP A 93 -0.33 -9.46 -1.30
CA TRP A 93 0.65 -8.49 -1.81
C TRP A 93 1.96 -8.56 -1.03
N ASP A 94 1.91 -8.55 0.31
CA ASP A 94 3.07 -8.63 1.20
C ASP A 94 3.84 -9.96 1.01
N THR A 95 3.11 -11.07 0.81
CA THR A 95 3.73 -12.38 0.56
C THR A 95 4.47 -12.39 -0.79
N LEU A 96 3.83 -11.90 -1.85
CA LEU A 96 4.45 -11.84 -3.17
C LEU A 96 5.62 -10.84 -3.20
N CYS A 97 5.48 -9.71 -2.49
CA CYS A 97 6.54 -8.73 -2.31
C CYS A 97 7.73 -9.35 -1.56
N THR A 98 7.49 -10.07 -0.46
CA THR A 98 8.52 -10.82 0.27
C THR A 98 9.30 -11.78 -0.64
N ILE A 99 8.58 -12.59 -1.43
CA ILE A 99 9.20 -13.54 -2.37
C ILE A 99 10.05 -12.79 -3.40
N MET A 100 9.52 -11.71 -3.98
CA MET A 100 10.24 -10.87 -4.93
C MET A 100 11.51 -10.26 -4.30
N MET A 101 11.42 -9.71 -3.08
CA MET A 101 12.55 -9.13 -2.36
C MET A 101 13.64 -10.17 -2.10
N TRP A 102 13.29 -11.42 -1.75
CA TRP A 102 14.28 -12.50 -1.61
C TRP A 102 14.95 -12.84 -2.94
N ILE A 103 14.19 -12.97 -4.03
CA ILE A 103 14.74 -13.21 -5.36
C ILE A 103 15.74 -12.11 -5.74
N LEU A 104 15.36 -10.84 -5.57
CA LEU A 104 16.21 -9.68 -5.87
C LEU A 104 17.41 -9.60 -4.94
N MET A 105 17.24 -9.91 -3.66
CA MET A 105 18.32 -9.96 -2.68
C MET A 105 19.43 -10.91 -3.13
N PHE A 106 19.09 -12.15 -3.51
CA PHE A 106 20.11 -13.10 -3.96
C PHE A 106 20.67 -12.74 -5.35
N ARG A 107 19.83 -12.24 -6.26
CA ARG A 107 20.24 -11.86 -7.62
C ARG A 107 21.22 -10.70 -7.63
N TYR A 108 21.01 -9.70 -6.77
CA TYR A 108 21.82 -8.49 -6.69
C TYR A 108 22.77 -8.52 -5.49
N HIS A 109 23.27 -9.71 -5.14
CA HIS A 109 24.34 -9.91 -4.16
C HIS A 109 24.12 -9.21 -2.82
N PHE A 110 22.91 -9.30 -2.27
CA PHE A 110 22.50 -8.68 -1.02
C PHE A 110 22.63 -7.15 -1.03
N PHE A 111 22.29 -6.51 -2.15
CA PHE A 111 22.10 -5.07 -2.16
C PHE A 111 21.14 -4.65 -1.03
N TRP A 112 21.58 -3.68 -0.24
CA TRP A 112 21.07 -3.43 1.10
C TRP A 112 19.55 -3.23 1.17
N LEU A 113 18.94 -2.60 0.14
CA LEU A 113 17.52 -2.34 0.09
C LEU A 113 16.71 -3.65 0.00
N TRP A 114 17.11 -4.53 -0.90
CA TRP A 114 16.46 -5.83 -1.09
C TRP A 114 16.62 -6.69 0.17
N THR A 115 17.77 -6.60 0.83
CA THR A 115 18.01 -7.28 2.12
C THR A 115 17.13 -6.70 3.22
N LEU A 116 17.04 -5.38 3.34
CA LEU A 116 16.23 -4.72 4.34
C LEU A 116 14.75 -5.13 4.20
N PHE A 117 14.18 -4.97 3.01
CA PHE A 117 12.77 -5.33 2.78
C PHE A 117 12.55 -6.84 2.75
N GLY A 118 13.52 -7.64 2.31
CA GLY A 118 13.47 -9.10 2.44
C GLY A 118 13.38 -9.58 3.89
N ILE A 119 13.87 -8.81 4.86
CA ILE A 119 13.75 -9.12 6.30
C ILE A 119 12.47 -8.52 6.90
N LEU A 120 12.11 -7.30 6.49
CA LEU A 120 10.99 -6.56 7.10
C LEU A 120 9.62 -6.94 6.55
N GLU A 121 9.46 -7.18 5.25
CA GLU A 121 8.16 -7.53 4.62
C GLU A 121 7.47 -8.75 5.25
N PRO A 122 8.17 -9.84 5.67
CA PRO A 122 7.55 -10.95 6.40
C PRO A 122 6.80 -10.53 7.69
N ILE A 123 7.17 -9.41 8.30
CA ILE A 123 6.50 -8.89 9.50
C ILE A 123 5.08 -8.41 9.14
N TRP A 124 4.90 -7.81 7.97
CA TRP A 124 3.58 -7.38 7.48
C TRP A 124 2.69 -8.57 7.21
N VAL A 125 3.20 -9.61 6.53
CA VAL A 125 2.47 -10.88 6.33
C VAL A 125 1.95 -11.44 7.65
N TRP A 126 2.77 -11.44 8.70
CA TRP A 126 2.35 -11.90 10.02
C TRP A 126 1.26 -11.01 10.64
N GLY A 127 1.36 -9.69 10.49
CA GLY A 127 0.35 -8.73 10.90
C GLY A 127 -1.01 -8.98 10.22
N GLU A 128 -0.99 -9.26 8.91
CA GLU A 128 -2.21 -9.56 8.15
C GLU A 128 -2.83 -10.89 8.59
N VAL A 129 -2.03 -11.94 8.84
CA VAL A 129 -2.53 -13.21 9.39
C VAL A 129 -3.23 -12.98 10.73
N LYS A 130 -2.65 -12.18 11.63
CA LYS A 130 -3.25 -11.87 12.93
C LYS A 130 -4.56 -11.11 12.80
N SER A 131 -4.63 -10.15 11.88
CA SER A 131 -5.83 -9.34 11.65
C SER A 131 -6.97 -10.19 11.07
N ILE A 132 -6.66 -11.07 10.10
CA ILE A 132 -7.62 -12.05 9.58
C ILE A 132 -8.13 -12.96 10.70
N GLN A 133 -7.23 -13.52 11.52
CA GLN A 133 -7.63 -14.37 12.65
C GLN A 133 -8.52 -13.64 13.65
N ALA A 134 -8.24 -12.37 13.93
CA ALA A 134 -9.08 -11.54 14.79
C ALA A 134 -10.48 -11.37 14.20
N HIS A 135 -10.57 -10.93 12.94
CA HIS A 135 -11.85 -10.78 12.23
C HIS A 135 -12.71 -12.05 12.25
N ILE A 136 -12.11 -13.22 12.01
CA ILE A 136 -12.87 -14.48 12.02
C ILE A 136 -13.45 -14.78 13.40
N LYS A 137 -12.73 -14.44 14.47
CA LYS A 137 -13.18 -14.67 15.84
C LYS A 137 -14.21 -13.65 16.32
N THR A 138 -13.99 -12.36 16.03
CA THR A 138 -14.77 -11.25 16.61
C THR A 138 -15.84 -10.69 15.67
N ASP A 139 -15.56 -10.63 14.36
CA ASP A 139 -16.30 -9.79 13.42
C ASP A 139 -16.88 -10.54 12.20
N ARG A 140 -16.72 -11.88 12.13
CA ARG A 140 -17.17 -12.66 10.96
C ARG A 140 -18.63 -12.43 10.59
N HIS A 141 -19.52 -12.21 11.57
CA HIS A 141 -20.93 -11.95 11.31
C HIS A 141 -21.14 -10.57 10.68
N GLU A 142 -20.39 -9.56 11.13
CA GLU A 142 -20.44 -8.20 10.57
C GLU A 142 -19.88 -8.18 9.14
N GLU A 143 -18.76 -8.86 8.91
CA GLU A 143 -18.03 -8.84 7.63
C GLU A 143 -18.68 -9.74 6.56
N LEU A 144 -19.15 -10.92 6.96
CA LEU A 144 -19.53 -11.99 6.04
C LEU A 144 -20.99 -12.43 6.17
N GLY A 145 -21.74 -11.93 7.16
CA GLY A 145 -23.13 -12.34 7.41
C GLY A 145 -24.04 -12.13 6.19
N ARG A 146 -23.76 -11.12 5.36
CA ARG A 146 -24.50 -10.86 4.11
C ARG A 146 -24.41 -11.99 3.07
N PHE A 147 -23.41 -12.87 3.17
CA PHE A 147 -23.20 -13.97 2.23
C PHE A 147 -23.89 -15.27 2.65
N VAL A 148 -24.49 -15.33 3.84
CA VAL A 148 -25.17 -16.53 4.36
C VAL A 148 -26.66 -16.24 4.46
N ARG A 149 -27.49 -17.12 3.89
CA ARG A 149 -28.96 -17.02 4.01
C ARG A 149 -29.41 -17.72 5.29
N GLY A 150 -29.87 -16.94 6.27
CA GLY A 150 -30.57 -17.43 7.45
C GLY A 150 -29.67 -18.26 8.39
N GLY A 151 -29.00 -17.58 9.33
CA GLY A 151 -28.23 -18.21 10.39
C GLY A 151 -26.89 -17.55 10.62
N ASP A 152 -26.21 -18.04 11.65
CA ASP A 152 -24.89 -17.58 12.07
C ASP A 152 -23.78 -18.18 11.19
N ILE A 153 -22.86 -17.34 10.72
CA ILE A 153 -21.71 -17.82 9.96
C ILE A 153 -20.75 -18.59 10.88
N THR A 154 -20.46 -19.83 10.52
CA THR A 154 -19.49 -20.67 11.24
C THR A 154 -18.05 -20.25 10.90
N GLU A 155 -17.10 -20.52 11.80
CA GLU A 155 -15.68 -20.24 11.54
C GLU A 155 -15.16 -20.95 10.27
N LYS A 156 -15.60 -22.19 10.03
CA LYS A 156 -15.21 -22.96 8.84
C LYS A 156 -15.68 -22.29 7.54
N GLN A 157 -16.92 -21.78 7.52
CA GLN A 157 -17.44 -21.03 6.38
C GLN A 157 -16.66 -19.72 6.20
N ALA A 158 -16.38 -19.01 7.30
CA ALA A 158 -15.64 -17.77 7.26
C ALA A 158 -14.22 -17.96 6.68
N TRP A 159 -13.49 -19.00 7.09
CA TRP A 159 -12.21 -19.38 6.49
C TRP A 159 -12.33 -19.78 5.01
N GLY A 160 -13.44 -20.40 4.60
CA GLY A 160 -13.73 -20.67 3.19
C GLY A 160 -13.82 -19.38 2.36
N TYR A 161 -14.51 -18.35 2.87
CA TYR A 161 -14.57 -17.04 2.21
C TYR A 161 -13.20 -16.36 2.17
N VAL A 162 -12.43 -16.42 3.25
CA VAL A 162 -11.04 -15.90 3.28
C VAL A 162 -10.19 -16.56 2.20
N ALA A 163 -10.26 -17.89 2.06
CA ALA A 163 -9.51 -18.62 1.04
C ALA A 163 -9.90 -18.17 -0.39
N ILE A 164 -11.20 -17.92 -0.64
CA ILE A 164 -11.67 -17.38 -1.92
C ILE A 164 -11.12 -15.97 -2.16
N MET A 165 -11.20 -15.08 -1.17
CA MET A 165 -10.67 -13.70 -1.29
C MET A 165 -9.17 -13.68 -1.55
N ILE A 166 -8.40 -14.49 -0.82
CA ILE A 166 -6.95 -14.66 -1.03
C ILE A 166 -6.66 -15.19 -2.43
N THR A 167 -7.44 -16.17 -2.91
CA THR A 167 -7.24 -16.74 -4.26
C THR A 167 -7.48 -15.70 -5.36
N ILE A 168 -8.55 -14.90 -5.24
CA ILE A 168 -8.86 -13.82 -6.18
C ILE A 168 -7.77 -12.75 -6.14
N ALA A 169 -7.34 -12.33 -4.95
CA ALA A 169 -6.26 -11.36 -4.77
C ALA A 169 -4.94 -11.88 -5.35
N ALA A 170 -4.62 -13.16 -5.16
CA ALA A 170 -3.43 -13.80 -5.72
C ALA A 170 -3.47 -13.82 -7.24
N ALA A 171 -4.60 -14.21 -7.83
CA ALA A 171 -4.77 -14.17 -9.28
C ALA A 171 -4.56 -12.74 -9.83
N PHE A 172 -5.15 -11.73 -9.17
CA PHE A 172 -4.98 -10.33 -9.56
C PHE A 172 -3.52 -9.87 -9.47
N TRP A 173 -2.86 -10.01 -8.31
CA TRP A 173 -1.51 -9.51 -8.11
C TRP A 173 -0.44 -10.27 -8.89
N LEU A 174 -0.61 -11.58 -9.10
CA LEU A 174 0.24 -12.35 -10.01
C LEU A 174 0.09 -11.87 -11.46
N SER A 175 -1.15 -11.56 -11.90
CA SER A 175 -1.36 -11.02 -13.26
C SER A 175 -0.70 -9.65 -13.41
N VAL A 176 -0.87 -8.76 -12.43
CA VAL A 176 -0.21 -7.44 -12.41
C VAL A 176 1.31 -7.60 -12.44
N SER A 177 1.86 -8.47 -11.59
CA SER A 177 3.30 -8.76 -11.57
C SER A 177 3.79 -9.24 -12.93
N PHE A 178 3.07 -10.17 -13.57
CA PHE A 178 3.43 -10.71 -14.88
C PHE A 178 3.46 -9.63 -15.97
N VAL A 179 2.44 -8.76 -16.02
CA VAL A 179 2.37 -7.64 -16.99
C VAL A 179 3.53 -6.65 -16.81
N LEU A 180 3.98 -6.45 -15.57
CA LEU A 180 5.07 -5.54 -15.22
C LEU A 180 6.48 -6.18 -15.28
N GLY A 181 6.62 -7.35 -15.92
CA GLY A 181 7.92 -8.01 -16.12
C GLY A 181 8.31 -9.03 -15.03
N GLY A 182 7.37 -9.37 -14.13
CA GLY A 182 7.54 -10.39 -13.11
C GLY A 182 8.50 -10.01 -11.97
N PHE A 183 8.74 -10.95 -11.06
CA PHE A 183 9.54 -10.70 -9.85
C PHE A 183 10.98 -10.30 -10.14
N TYR A 184 11.57 -10.76 -11.25
CA TYR A 184 12.93 -10.38 -11.63
C TYR A 184 13.07 -8.91 -12.02
N ASN A 185 11.97 -8.27 -12.46
CA ASN A 185 11.92 -6.86 -12.81
C ASN A 185 11.36 -6.00 -11.67
N ALA A 186 11.42 -6.44 -10.41
CA ALA A 186 10.89 -5.69 -9.27
C ALA A 186 9.45 -5.17 -9.47
N SER A 187 8.61 -5.94 -10.19
CA SER A 187 7.29 -5.51 -10.67
C SER A 187 6.38 -4.98 -9.57
N LEU A 188 6.40 -5.59 -8.38
CA LEU A 188 5.56 -5.18 -7.25
C LEU A 188 6.06 -3.88 -6.58
N CYS A 189 7.32 -3.50 -6.73
CA CYS A 189 7.81 -2.19 -6.29
C CYS A 189 7.10 -1.05 -7.05
N VAL A 190 6.82 -1.25 -8.34
CA VAL A 190 6.04 -0.30 -9.14
C VAL A 190 4.62 -0.13 -8.58
N THR A 191 4.08 -1.19 -7.96
CA THR A 191 2.75 -1.19 -7.35
C THR A 191 2.72 -0.63 -5.93
N TRP A 192 3.87 -0.32 -5.33
CA TRP A 192 3.97 0.10 -3.93
C TRP A 192 3.21 1.39 -3.57
N PRO A 193 3.30 2.50 -4.33
CA PRO A 193 2.47 3.67 -4.05
C PRO A 193 0.97 3.34 -4.12
N TRP A 194 0.61 2.30 -4.89
CA TRP A 194 -0.76 1.90 -5.12
C TRP A 194 -1.36 1.10 -3.96
N THR A 195 -0.56 0.43 -3.12
CA THR A 195 -1.10 -0.22 -1.91
C THR A 195 -1.64 0.81 -0.91
N ASN A 196 -1.09 2.03 -0.90
CA ASN A 196 -1.58 3.11 -0.04
C ASN A 196 -2.94 3.67 -0.47
N PHE A 197 -3.34 3.59 -1.75
CA PHE A 197 -4.66 4.06 -2.17
C PHE A 197 -5.77 3.13 -1.69
N LEU A 198 -5.48 1.84 -1.45
CA LEU A 198 -6.50 0.88 -1.05
C LEU A 198 -7.26 1.35 0.20
N PHE A 199 -6.58 2.02 1.14
CA PHE A 199 -7.22 2.51 2.36
C PHE A 199 -8.37 3.48 2.12
N PRO A 200 -8.20 4.67 1.50
CA PRO A 200 -9.32 5.59 1.31
C PRO A 200 -10.34 5.05 0.32
N TRP A 201 -9.95 4.26 -0.68
CA TRP A 201 -10.89 3.81 -1.72
C TRP A 201 -11.71 2.59 -1.30
N LEU A 202 -11.14 1.69 -0.51
CA LEU A 202 -11.76 0.41 -0.20
C LEU A 202 -12.23 0.34 1.26
N CYS A 203 -11.67 1.13 2.18
CA CYS A 203 -12.14 1.19 3.56
C CYS A 203 -13.22 2.26 3.78
N TRP A 204 -13.48 3.19 2.83
CA TRP A 204 -14.43 4.28 3.08
C TRP A 204 -15.84 3.76 3.39
N GLU A 205 -16.35 2.82 2.59
CA GLU A 205 -17.70 2.28 2.74
C GLU A 205 -17.84 1.55 4.08
N HIS A 206 -16.80 0.82 4.48
CA HIS A 206 -16.73 0.15 5.79
C HIS A 206 -16.86 1.15 6.94
N TRP A 207 -16.03 2.19 6.94
CA TRP A 207 -16.11 3.25 7.96
C TRP A 207 -17.46 3.97 7.95
N HIS A 208 -18.00 4.23 6.76
CA HIS A 208 -19.27 4.92 6.60
C HIS A 208 -20.45 4.10 7.11
N SER A 209 -20.47 2.81 6.78
CA SER A 209 -21.52 1.87 7.18
C SER A 209 -21.49 1.62 8.69
N ARG A 210 -20.29 1.44 9.26
CA ARG A 210 -20.13 1.29 10.71
C ARG A 210 -20.57 2.55 11.45
N ALA A 211 -20.11 3.72 11.02
CA ALA A 211 -20.53 5.00 11.62
C ALA A 211 -22.04 5.25 11.52
N ALA A 212 -22.67 4.89 10.40
CA ALA A 212 -24.12 5.01 10.24
C ALA A 212 -24.90 4.09 11.18
N ARG A 213 -24.39 2.88 11.43
CA ARG A 213 -25.01 1.90 12.34
C ARG A 213 -24.82 2.26 13.81
N THR A 214 -23.63 2.70 14.20
CA THR A 214 -23.30 2.94 15.62
C THR A 214 -23.53 4.37 16.07
N GLY A 215 -23.60 5.32 15.13
CA GLY A 215 -23.64 6.76 15.44
C GLY A 215 -22.34 7.29 16.08
N THR A 216 -21.26 6.51 16.09
CA THR A 216 -20.00 6.81 16.80
C THR A 216 -18.79 6.52 15.92
N SER A 217 -17.59 6.89 16.39
CA SER A 217 -16.32 6.54 15.76
C SER A 217 -15.82 5.12 16.11
N LEU A 218 -16.71 4.16 16.40
CA LEU A 218 -16.34 2.79 16.76
C LEU A 218 -15.50 2.14 15.64
N GLY A 219 -14.39 1.50 16.02
CA GLY A 219 -13.45 0.90 15.07
C GLY A 219 -12.79 1.93 14.16
N ASN A 220 -12.70 3.21 14.57
CA ASN A 220 -12.01 4.25 13.81
C ASN A 220 -11.45 5.34 14.75
N SER A 221 -10.57 6.21 14.27
CA SER A 221 -10.10 7.35 15.07
C SER A 221 -9.58 8.49 14.21
N MET A 222 -9.63 9.71 14.77
CA MET A 222 -8.99 10.87 14.16
C MET A 222 -7.49 10.68 13.93
N LYS A 223 -6.83 9.95 14.84
CA LYS A 223 -5.39 9.68 14.75
C LYS A 223 -5.07 8.82 13.51
N VAL A 224 -5.80 7.72 13.32
CA VAL A 224 -5.65 6.86 12.12
C VAL A 224 -5.97 7.64 10.85
N GLN A 225 -7.11 8.34 10.80
CA GLN A 225 -7.50 9.06 9.58
C GLN A 225 -6.53 10.19 9.23
N LEU A 226 -5.95 10.87 10.23
CA LEU A 226 -4.94 11.89 10.00
C LEU A 226 -3.65 11.29 9.45
N THR A 227 -3.20 10.15 10.00
CA THR A 227 -2.04 9.43 9.47
C THR A 227 -2.27 8.97 8.03
N ILE A 228 -3.44 8.39 7.72
CA ILE A 228 -3.81 7.98 6.36
C ILE A 228 -3.80 9.19 5.42
N PHE A 229 -4.41 10.31 5.81
CA PHE A 229 -4.44 11.51 4.99
C PHE A 229 -3.03 12.05 4.71
N ILE A 230 -2.18 12.17 5.73
CA ILE A 230 -0.80 12.65 5.60
C ILE A 230 0.01 11.69 4.73
N GLN A 231 -0.03 10.39 5.01
CA GLN A 231 0.70 9.38 4.25
C GLN A 231 0.33 9.38 2.79
N ILE A 232 -0.97 9.38 2.48
CA ILE A 232 -1.43 9.40 1.09
C ILE A 232 -1.02 10.69 0.42
N THR A 233 -1.30 11.84 1.04
CA THR A 233 -0.90 13.13 0.45
C THR A 233 0.59 13.16 0.15
N ILE A 234 1.43 12.73 1.10
CA ILE A 234 2.87 12.69 0.91
C ILE A 234 3.23 11.71 -0.20
N SER A 235 2.73 10.46 -0.20
CA SER A 235 3.04 9.36 -1.14
C SER A 235 2.81 9.67 -2.62
N TRP A 236 2.11 10.75 -2.95
CA TRP A 236 1.84 11.16 -4.33
C TRP A 236 2.47 12.49 -4.72
N LEU A 237 3.28 13.13 -3.87
CA LEU A 237 4.01 14.34 -4.25
C LEU A 237 5.19 14.06 -5.21
N PRO A 238 5.62 15.05 -6.02
CA PRO A 238 6.81 14.90 -6.87
C PRO A 238 8.09 14.55 -6.11
N GLY A 239 8.21 14.95 -4.84
CA GLY A 239 9.35 14.63 -3.98
C GLY A 239 9.16 13.39 -3.11
N THR A 240 8.26 12.48 -3.47
CA THR A 240 8.03 11.24 -2.69
C THR A 240 9.22 10.30 -2.76
N TRP A 241 9.31 9.40 -1.79
CA TRP A 241 10.22 8.27 -1.91
C TRP A 241 9.97 7.45 -3.19
N PHE A 242 8.72 7.21 -3.56
CA PHE A 242 8.38 6.44 -4.75
C PHE A 242 8.84 7.11 -6.05
N VAL A 243 8.60 8.42 -6.23
CA VAL A 243 9.03 9.15 -7.43
C VAL A 243 10.55 9.36 -7.44
N LEU A 244 11.16 9.64 -6.30
CA LEU A 244 12.62 9.77 -6.19
C LEU A 244 13.34 8.44 -6.46
N MET A 245 12.73 7.31 -6.11
CA MET A 245 13.28 5.97 -6.35
C MET A 245 12.94 5.43 -7.75
N MET A 246 11.78 5.81 -8.31
CA MET A 246 11.28 5.39 -9.61
C MET A 246 10.76 6.61 -10.40
N PRO A 247 11.66 7.39 -11.03
CA PRO A 247 11.30 8.64 -11.69
C PRO A 247 10.24 8.52 -12.79
N PHE A 248 10.11 7.35 -13.42
CA PHE A 248 9.06 7.08 -14.41
C PHE A 248 7.62 7.18 -13.85
N LEU A 249 7.45 7.20 -12.52
CA LEU A 249 6.17 7.50 -11.88
C LEU A 249 5.77 8.98 -11.98
N GLN A 250 6.68 9.87 -12.39
CA GLN A 250 6.41 11.29 -12.60
C GLN A 250 5.58 11.53 -13.86
N ASN A 251 4.30 11.17 -13.81
CA ASN A 251 3.35 11.37 -14.89
C ASN A 251 2.02 11.95 -14.39
N PRO A 252 1.24 12.63 -15.26
CA PRO A 252 -0.01 13.28 -14.86
C PRO A 252 -1.02 12.32 -14.21
N VAL A 253 -1.09 11.06 -14.68
CA VAL A 253 -2.03 10.06 -14.15
C VAL A 253 -1.70 9.70 -12.70
N PHE A 254 -0.41 9.53 -12.38
CA PHE A 254 0.06 9.30 -11.01
C PHE A 254 -0.43 10.42 -10.08
N TYR A 255 -0.21 11.68 -10.44
CA TYR A 255 -0.62 12.82 -9.62
C TYR A 255 -2.14 12.99 -9.53
N LEU A 256 -2.88 12.71 -10.61
CA LEU A 256 -4.34 12.77 -10.62
C LEU A 256 -4.95 11.74 -9.66
N VAL A 257 -4.44 10.50 -9.67
CA VAL A 257 -4.90 9.47 -8.72
C VAL A 257 -4.51 9.86 -7.29
N GLY A 258 -3.31 10.39 -7.10
CA GLY A 258 -2.87 10.90 -5.80
C GLY A 258 -3.76 12.00 -5.24
N PHE A 259 -4.14 12.96 -6.07
CA PHE A 259 -5.06 14.03 -5.70
C PHE A 259 -6.44 13.48 -5.32
N ALA A 260 -7.01 12.61 -6.15
CA ALA A 260 -8.31 11.99 -5.87
C ALA A 260 -8.30 11.17 -4.57
N SER A 261 -7.23 10.40 -4.35
CA SER A 261 -7.04 9.60 -3.13
C SER A 261 -6.90 10.47 -1.88
N SER A 262 -6.14 11.57 -1.98
CA SER A 262 -5.96 12.53 -0.89
C SER A 262 -7.25 13.26 -0.54
N ALA A 263 -8.04 13.64 -1.55
CA ALA A 263 -9.36 14.25 -1.36
C ALA A 263 -10.31 13.28 -0.64
N LEU A 264 -10.35 12.01 -1.05
CA LEU A 264 -11.17 11.00 -0.39
C LEU A 264 -10.71 10.72 1.06
N ALA A 265 -9.40 10.64 1.30
CA ALA A 265 -8.85 10.52 2.65
C ALA A 265 -9.24 11.74 3.52
N PHE A 266 -9.23 12.95 2.96
CA PHE A 266 -9.69 14.15 3.66
C PHE A 266 -11.18 14.11 3.99
N VAL A 267 -12.03 13.62 3.07
CA VAL A 267 -13.47 13.42 3.33
C VAL A 267 -13.67 12.46 4.50
N ASN A 268 -12.96 11.33 4.52
CA ASN A 268 -13.02 10.36 5.62
C ASN A 268 -12.58 10.98 6.95
N LEU A 269 -11.48 11.75 6.96
CA LEU A 269 -11.00 12.49 8.13
C LEU A 269 -12.05 13.47 8.67
N MET A 270 -12.66 14.27 7.79
CA MET A 270 -13.67 15.25 8.18
C MET A 270 -14.96 14.60 8.69
N LYS A 271 -15.30 13.41 8.20
CA LYS A 271 -16.43 12.64 8.72
C LYS A 271 -16.15 12.12 10.13
N VAL A 272 -15.01 11.48 10.35
CA VAL A 272 -14.64 10.96 11.68
C VAL A 272 -14.54 12.07 12.72
N ARG A 273 -14.11 13.28 12.33
CA ARG A 273 -14.06 14.45 13.21
C ARG A 273 -15.41 14.82 13.82
N LYS A 274 -16.51 14.54 13.10
CA LYS A 274 -17.87 14.89 13.52
C LYS A 274 -18.52 13.77 14.34
N LEU A 275 -17.93 12.59 14.41
CA LEU A 275 -18.50 11.46 15.13
C LEU A 275 -18.12 11.53 16.62
N PRO A 276 -19.07 11.28 17.54
CA PRO A 276 -18.76 11.12 18.95
C PRO A 276 -17.89 9.88 19.16
N LYS A 277 -17.07 9.89 20.20
CA LYS A 277 -16.29 8.72 20.60
C LYS A 277 -17.25 7.63 21.09
N PRO A 278 -16.97 6.33 20.83
CA PRO A 278 -17.72 5.26 21.46
C PRO A 278 -17.58 5.38 22.98
N GLU A 279 -18.65 5.10 23.72
CA GLU A 279 -18.55 4.89 25.17
C GLU A 279 -17.54 3.77 25.42
N SER A 280 -16.61 3.97 26.34
CA SER A 280 -15.54 2.99 26.57
C SER A 280 -16.16 1.64 26.93
N ALA A 281 -15.58 0.53 26.46
CA ALA A 281 -15.98 -0.81 26.89
C ALA A 281 -15.98 -0.97 28.43
N ALA A 282 -15.14 -0.20 29.15
CA ALA A 282 -15.14 -0.14 30.62
C ALA A 282 -16.42 0.42 31.25
N ALA A 283 -17.20 1.24 30.54
CA ALA A 283 -18.47 1.77 31.00
C ALA A 283 -19.62 0.77 30.82
N GLN A 284 -19.51 -0.15 29.85
CA GLN A 284 -20.50 -1.21 29.61
C GLN A 284 -20.39 -2.36 30.62
N VAL A 285 -19.18 -2.66 31.11
CA VAL A 285 -18.94 -3.71 32.14
C VAL A 285 -19.43 -3.29 33.54
N VAL A 286 -19.64 -1.99 33.79
CA VAL A 286 -20.19 -1.48 35.07
C VAL A 286 -21.73 -1.40 35.04
N ALA A 287 -22.34 -1.59 33.87
CA ALA A 287 -23.79 -1.53 33.66
C ALA A 287 -24.47 -2.91 33.56
N GLU A 288 -23.70 -4.01 33.64
CA GLU A 288 -24.18 -5.40 33.80
C GLU A 288 -23.95 -5.88 35.24
#